data_AF-S5T2F0-F1
#
_entry.id   AF-S5T2F0-F1
#
_cell.length_a   1.000
_cell.length_b   1.000
_cell.length_c   1.000
_cell.angle_alpha   90.00
_cell.angle_beta   90.00
_cell.angle_gamma   90.00
#
_symmetry.space_group_name_H-M   'P 1'
#
loop_
_entity.id
_entity.type
_entity.pdbx_description
1 polymer ?
#
loop_
_entity_poly.entity_id
_entity_poly.type
_entity_poly.pdbx_seq_one_letter_code
_entity_poly.pdbx_strand_id
1 'polypeptide(L)'
;MSTTESPNIAELVDDTLDWVHYGEPNSTDLIELATLTFDLAAQDLGFRGNDARIVSATEFRRDGSTQPCLVEIFSTLADGRAVPDGMTVTIGEDKHTFATHKEGLTAFYTWCDTGSTP
;
A
#
# COMPACT_ATOMS: atom_id res chain seq x y z
N MET A 1 -19.82 -8.60 23.14
CA MET A 1 -18.65 -9.38 22.68
C MET A 1 -18.56 -9.12 21.19
N SER A 2 -17.70 -8.20 20.76
CA SER A 2 -17.51 -7.96 19.33
C SER A 2 -16.67 -9.08 18.79
N THR A 3 -17.27 -9.96 18.01
CA THR A 3 -16.54 -10.87 17.12
C THR A 3 -15.96 -9.98 16.02
N THR A 4 -14.75 -9.47 16.21
CA THR A 4 -14.02 -8.82 15.12
C THR A 4 -13.67 -9.95 14.14
N GLU A 5 -14.48 -10.12 13.10
CA GLU A 5 -14.09 -10.96 11.96
C GLU A 5 -12.78 -10.39 11.40
N SER A 6 -11.81 -11.27 11.13
CA SER A 6 -10.60 -10.85 10.43
C SER A 6 -10.99 -10.21 9.10
N PRO A 7 -10.41 -9.06 8.74
CA PRO A 7 -10.75 -8.38 7.51
C PRO A 7 -10.48 -9.27 6.29
N ASN A 8 -11.37 -9.19 5.31
CA ASN A 8 -11.22 -9.92 4.06
C ASN A 8 -10.17 -9.23 3.18
N ILE A 9 -8.92 -9.71 3.23
CA ILE A 9 -7.79 -9.11 2.49
C ILE A 9 -8.08 -9.04 0.98
N ALA A 10 -8.73 -10.04 0.40
CA ALA A 10 -9.02 -10.03 -1.04
C ALA A 10 -9.96 -8.88 -1.43
N GLU A 11 -10.96 -8.60 -0.58
CA GLU A 11 -11.91 -7.51 -0.76
C GLU A 11 -11.22 -6.15 -0.58
N LEU A 12 -10.37 -5.98 0.43
CA LEU A 12 -9.58 -4.74 0.60
C LEU A 12 -8.68 -4.45 -0.59
N VAL A 13 -8.05 -5.47 -1.15
CA VAL A 13 -7.20 -5.33 -2.33
C VAL A 13 -8.04 -4.87 -3.53
N ASP A 14 -9.18 -5.49 -3.76
CA ASP A 14 -10.06 -5.13 -4.87
C ASP A 14 -10.65 -3.72 -4.66
N ASP A 15 -11.07 -3.36 -3.45
CA ASP A 15 -11.54 -2.01 -3.08
C ASP A 15 -10.46 -0.96 -3.31
N THR A 16 -9.20 -1.25 -2.95
CA THR A 16 -8.07 -0.32 -3.15
C THR A 16 -7.74 -0.12 -4.62
N LEU A 17 -7.93 -1.15 -5.44
CA LEU A 17 -7.74 -1.06 -6.89
C LEU A 17 -8.94 -0.38 -7.58
N ASP A 18 -10.13 -0.44 -6.99
CA ASP A 18 -11.35 0.17 -7.51
C ASP A 18 -11.51 1.64 -7.10
N TRP A 19 -11.03 2.04 -5.91
CA TRP A 19 -11.10 3.42 -5.38
C TRP A 19 -10.21 4.44 -6.06
N VAL A 20 -9.45 3.96 -7.03
CA VAL A 20 -8.51 4.67 -7.86
C VAL A 20 -9.20 5.79 -8.65
N HIS A 21 -9.40 6.94 -8.01
CA HIS A 21 -10.07 8.12 -8.59
C HIS A 21 -9.34 8.71 -9.83
N TYR A 22 -8.10 8.29 -10.08
CA TYR A 22 -7.24 8.79 -11.17
C TYR A 22 -6.60 7.71 -12.05
N GLY A 23 -7.08 6.46 -11.99
CA GLY A 23 -6.52 5.35 -12.78
C GLY A 23 -5.28 4.67 -12.20
N GLU A 24 -4.71 5.18 -11.09
CA GLU A 24 -3.73 4.45 -10.26
C GLU A 24 -3.91 4.57 -8.73
N PRO A 25 -3.61 3.49 -7.96
CA PRO A 25 -3.53 3.56 -6.50
C PRO A 25 -2.49 4.58 -6.07
N ASN A 26 -2.88 5.49 -5.18
CA ASN A 26 -1.98 6.49 -4.60
C ASN A 26 -2.01 6.45 -3.07
N SER A 27 -1.12 7.22 -2.46
CA SER A 27 -0.98 7.30 -1.01
C SER A 27 -2.30 7.64 -0.29
N THR A 28 -3.17 8.46 -0.88
CA THR A 28 -4.45 8.87 -0.25
C THR A 28 -5.41 7.69 -0.13
N ASP A 29 -5.67 6.99 -1.23
CA ASP A 29 -6.60 5.85 -1.26
C ASP A 29 -6.13 4.73 -0.33
N LEU A 30 -4.81 4.46 -0.35
CA LEU A 30 -4.20 3.45 0.52
C LEU A 30 -4.31 3.82 2.00
N ILE A 31 -4.07 5.09 2.36
CA ILE A 31 -4.20 5.57 3.74
C ILE A 31 -5.65 5.46 4.21
N GLU A 32 -6.61 5.90 3.40
CA GLU A 32 -8.02 5.92 3.79
C GLU A 32 -8.51 4.50 4.09
N LEU A 33 -8.32 3.56 3.16
CA LEU A 33 -8.76 2.17 3.35
C LEU A 33 -8.00 1.48 4.49
N ALA A 34 -6.67 1.62 4.55
CA ALA A 34 -5.89 0.95 5.59
C ALA A 34 -6.22 1.44 7.00
N THR A 35 -6.42 2.75 7.20
CA THR A 35 -6.71 3.31 8.52
C THR A 35 -8.18 3.18 8.94
N LEU A 36 -9.10 2.96 7.99
CA LEU A 36 -10.49 2.59 8.29
C LEU A 36 -10.60 1.15 8.80
N THR A 37 -9.74 0.25 8.31
CA THR A 37 -9.83 -1.18 8.63
C THR A 37 -8.89 -1.61 9.76
N PHE A 38 -7.70 -1.00 9.85
CA PHE A 38 -6.66 -1.38 10.81
C PHE A 38 -6.29 -0.22 11.74
N ASP A 39 -5.91 -0.56 12.97
CA ASP A 39 -5.38 0.41 13.93
C ASP A 39 -3.92 0.77 13.60
N LEU A 40 -3.77 1.68 12.63
CA LEU A 40 -2.50 2.13 12.08
C LEU A 40 -2.46 3.66 12.07
N ALA A 41 -1.29 4.23 12.36
CA ALA A 41 -0.96 5.58 11.94
C ALA A 41 -0.37 5.53 10.53
N ALA A 42 -0.64 6.56 9.71
CA ALA A 42 -0.10 6.64 8.36
C ALA A 42 0.40 8.06 8.04
N GLN A 43 1.41 8.15 7.18
CA GLN A 43 1.99 9.39 6.70
C GLN A 43 2.24 9.31 5.20
N ASP A 44 1.63 10.23 4.47
CA ASP A 44 1.96 10.48 3.06
C ASP A 44 3.35 11.13 2.96
N LEU A 45 4.27 10.48 2.24
CA LEU A 45 5.63 10.97 1.99
C LEU A 45 5.75 11.64 0.60
N GLY A 46 4.64 11.73 -0.13
CA GLY A 46 4.50 12.38 -1.42
C GLY A 46 4.97 11.53 -2.59
N PHE A 47 4.98 12.18 -3.76
CA PHE A 47 5.40 11.58 -5.01
C PHE A 47 6.85 11.90 -5.33
N ARG A 48 7.55 10.92 -5.92
CA ARG A 48 8.87 11.08 -6.53
C ARG A 48 8.80 10.53 -7.93
N GLY A 49 9.30 11.26 -8.93
CA GLY A 49 9.22 10.76 -10.30
C GLY A 49 10.09 11.53 -11.28
N ASN A 50 10.19 10.96 -12.47
CA ASN A 50 10.77 11.55 -13.68
C ASN A 50 9.83 11.27 -14.87
N ASP A 51 10.24 11.67 -16.07
CA ASP A 51 9.43 11.50 -17.30
C ASP A 51 9.10 10.03 -17.65
N ALA A 52 9.74 9.06 -17.01
CA ALA A 52 9.52 7.63 -17.24
C ALA A 52 8.75 6.93 -16.11
N ARG A 53 8.77 7.44 -14.88
CA ARG A 53 8.22 6.73 -13.71
C ARG A 53 7.79 7.69 -12.60
N ILE A 54 6.68 7.36 -11.96
CA ILE A 54 6.19 7.98 -10.72
C ILE A 54 6.21 6.93 -9.61
N VAL A 55 6.55 7.37 -8.41
CA VAL A 55 6.55 6.59 -7.18
C VAL A 55 5.74 7.34 -6.13
N SER A 56 4.67 6.72 -5.62
CA SER A 56 3.93 7.20 -4.45
C SER A 56 4.49 6.51 -3.21
N ALA A 57 4.94 7.26 -2.21
CA ALA A 57 5.51 6.69 -1.00
C ALA A 57 4.63 6.98 0.22
N THR A 58 4.33 5.95 1.00
CA THR A 58 3.54 6.05 2.23
C THR A 58 4.20 5.27 3.36
N GLU A 59 4.30 5.88 4.53
CA GLU A 59 4.73 5.18 5.75
C GLU A 59 3.51 4.81 6.60
N PHE A 60 3.46 3.57 7.08
CA PHE A 60 2.48 3.07 8.03
C PHE A 60 3.16 2.61 9.31
N ARG A 61 2.51 2.84 10.45
CA ARG A 61 2.97 2.40 11.76
C ARG A 61 1.82 1.75 12.50
N ARG A 62 2.01 0.48 12.87
CA ARG A 62 1.08 -0.25 13.73
C ARG A 62 1.34 0.12 15.19
N ASP A 63 0.28 0.20 15.99
CA ASP A 63 0.44 0.41 17.42
C ASP A 63 1.30 -0.70 18.06
N GLY A 64 2.24 -0.30 18.92
CA GLY A 64 3.22 -1.19 19.53
C GLY A 64 4.34 -1.70 18.60
N SER A 65 4.33 -1.41 17.29
CA SER A 65 5.45 -1.75 16.40
C SER A 65 6.60 -0.75 16.56
N THR A 66 7.82 -1.26 16.61
CA THR A 66 9.04 -0.43 16.60
C THR A 66 9.53 -0.13 15.18
N GLN A 67 9.04 -0.86 14.18
CA GLN A 67 9.45 -0.73 12.79
C GLN A 67 8.29 -0.17 11.94
N PRO A 68 8.53 0.90 11.18
CA PRO A 68 7.56 1.38 10.20
C PRO A 68 7.50 0.43 8.99
N CYS A 69 6.36 0.41 8.33
CA CYS A 69 6.16 -0.20 7.03
C CYS A 69 6.11 0.90 5.97
N LEU A 70 7.09 0.92 5.07
CA LEU A 70 7.14 1.82 3.93
C LEU A 70 6.58 1.10 2.70
N VAL A 71 5.54 1.70 2.11
CA VAL A 71 4.94 1.28 0.85
C VAL A 71 5.37 2.26 -0.24
N GLU A 72 5.92 1.73 -1.34
CA GLU A 72 6.22 2.48 -2.55
C GLU A 72 5.41 1.88 -3.72
N ILE A 73 4.45 2.63 -4.25
CA ILE A 73 3.65 2.24 -5.40
C ILE A 73 4.28 2.84 -6.65
N PHE A 74 4.60 2.01 -7.64
CA PHE A 74 5.25 2.42 -8.87
C PHE A 74 4.30 2.41 -10.05
N SER A 75 4.49 3.43 -10.88
CA SER A 75 3.73 3.65 -12.09
C SER A 75 4.67 4.10 -13.21
N THR A 76 4.63 3.43 -14.35
CA THR A 76 5.38 3.83 -15.54
C THR A 76 4.59 4.89 -16.30
N LEU A 77 5.25 5.94 -16.76
CA LEU A 77 4.63 6.92 -17.66
C LEU A 77 4.79 6.46 -19.12
N ALA A 78 3.68 6.11 -19.75
CA ALA A 78 3.60 5.74 -21.16
C ALA A 78 2.55 6.60 -21.86
N ASP A 79 2.96 7.29 -22.94
CA ASP A 79 2.08 8.15 -23.75
C ASP A 79 1.30 9.21 -22.95
N GLY A 80 1.93 9.77 -21.91
CA GLY A 80 1.32 10.77 -21.03
C GLY A 80 0.28 10.20 -20.06
N ARG A 81 0.21 8.88 -19.92
CA ARG A 81 -0.63 8.17 -18.95
C ARG A 81 0.25 7.41 -17.99
N ALA A 82 -0.18 7.33 -16.76
CA ALA A 82 0.44 6.47 -15.77
C ALA A 82 -0.13 5.05 -15.94
N VAL A 83 0.77 4.06 -15.99
CA VAL A 83 0.49 2.63 -16.10
C VAL A 83 1.02 1.94 -14.85
N PRO A 84 0.17 1.21 -14.10
CA PRO A 84 0.60 0.39 -12.98
C PRO A 84 1.78 -0.53 -13.33
N ASP A 85 2.88 -0.41 -12.57
CA ASP A 85 4.14 -1.14 -12.82
C ASP A 85 4.41 -2.17 -11.71
N GLY A 86 4.32 -1.76 -10.44
CA GLY A 86 4.56 -2.66 -9.32
C GLY A 86 4.52 -1.95 -7.98
N MET A 87 4.92 -2.65 -6.92
CA MET A 87 4.90 -2.11 -5.55
C MET A 87 6.06 -2.66 -4.73
N THR A 88 6.58 -1.87 -3.80
CA THR A 88 7.55 -2.32 -2.78
C THR A 88 6.95 -2.13 -1.41
N VAL A 89 7.17 -3.11 -0.54
CA VAL A 89 6.83 -3.08 0.89
C VAL A 89 8.14 -3.28 1.65
N THR A 90 8.49 -2.33 2.52
CA THR A 90 9.71 -2.39 3.34
C THR A 90 9.34 -2.29 4.81
N ILE A 91 9.74 -3.28 5.63
CA ILE A 91 9.49 -3.30 7.07
C ILE A 91 10.84 -3.45 7.78
N GLY A 92 11.27 -2.41 8.49
CA GLY A 92 12.62 -2.39 9.06
C GLY A 92 13.69 -2.52 7.97
N GLU A 93 14.46 -3.61 7.98
CA GLU A 93 15.49 -3.91 6.97
C GLU A 93 14.98 -4.81 5.84
N ASP A 94 13.80 -5.42 6.00
CA ASP A 94 13.25 -6.37 5.04
C ASP A 94 12.52 -5.62 3.93
N LYS A 95 13.02 -5.75 2.69
CA LYS A 95 12.49 -5.09 1.49
C LYS A 95 12.01 -6.11 0.47
N HIS A 96 10.73 -6.03 0.12
CA HIS A 96 10.08 -6.92 -0.84
C HIS A 96 9.50 -6.11 -2.00
N THR A 97 9.82 -6.51 -3.23
CA THR A 97 9.32 -5.89 -4.45
C THR A 97 8.43 -6.88 -5.21
N PHE A 98 7.24 -6.41 -5.57
CA PHE A 98 6.19 -7.17 -6.23
C PHE A 98 5.97 -6.65 -7.65
N ALA A 99 5.70 -7.56 -8.57
CA ALA A 99 5.54 -7.26 -9.99
C ALA A 99 4.18 -6.62 -10.32
N THR A 100 3.24 -6.66 -9.38
CA THR A 100 1.92 -6.03 -9.55
C THR A 100 1.50 -5.31 -8.28
N HIS A 101 0.62 -4.31 -8.43
CA HIS A 101 -0.03 -3.67 -7.28
C HIS A 101 -0.84 -4.68 -6.47
N LYS A 102 -1.53 -5.62 -7.12
CA LYS A 102 -2.34 -6.65 -6.44
C LYS A 102 -1.51 -7.50 -5.47
N GLU A 103 -0.35 -7.98 -5.92
CA GLU A 103 0.57 -8.75 -5.07
C GLU A 103 1.11 -7.92 -3.91
N GLY A 104 1.54 -6.68 -4.17
CA GLY A 104 2.05 -5.79 -3.14
C GLY A 104 1.00 -5.38 -2.11
N LEU A 105 -0.23 -5.08 -2.54
CA LEU A 105 -1.35 -4.76 -1.66
C LEU A 105 -1.73 -5.97 -0.80
N THR A 106 -1.73 -7.18 -1.37
CA THR A 106 -1.97 -8.41 -0.62
C THR A 106 -0.93 -8.59 0.48
N ALA A 107 0.35 -8.39 0.17
CA ALA A 107 1.44 -8.46 1.13
C ALA A 107 1.31 -7.39 2.23
N PHE A 108 1.02 -6.15 1.84
CA PHE A 108 0.80 -5.05 2.77
C PHE A 108 -0.37 -5.31 3.73
N TYR A 109 -1.55 -5.67 3.22
CA TYR A 109 -2.71 -5.95 4.07
C TYR A 109 -2.54 -7.19 4.96
N THR A 110 -1.77 -8.18 4.49
CA THR A 110 -1.37 -9.32 5.34
C THR A 110 -0.49 -8.87 6.50
N TRP A 111 0.43 -7.94 6.25
CA TRP A 111 1.22 -7.32 7.32
C TRP A 111 0.35 -6.49 8.26
N CYS A 112 -0.63 -5.74 7.77
CA CYS A 112 -1.55 -4.97 8.61
C CYS A 112 -2.34 -5.87 9.58
N ASP A 113 -2.85 -7.01 9.09
CA ASP A 113 -3.62 -7.97 9.88
C ASP A 113 -2.74 -8.73 10.88
N THR A 114 -1.63 -9.30 10.41
CA THR A 114 -0.85 -10.25 11.20
C THR A 114 0.36 -9.62 11.90
N GLY A 115 0.93 -8.54 11.35
CA GLY A 115 2.24 -7.98 11.74
C GLY A 115 3.43 -8.77 11.21
N SER A 116 3.19 -9.83 10.45
CA SER A 116 4.26 -10.65 9.86
C SER A 116 4.81 -9.95 8.62
N THR A 117 6.12 -10.06 8.42
CA THR A 117 6.77 -9.61 7.20
C THR A 117 6.31 -10.49 6.01
N PRO A 118 6.13 -9.92 4.81
CA PRO A 118 5.78 -10.64 3.59
C PRO A 118 6.79 -11.70 3.13
#